data_AF-A0A090MCR5-F1
#
_entry.id   AF-A0A090MCR5-F1
#
_cell.length_a   1.000
_cell.length_b   1.000
_cell.length_c   1.000
_cell.angle_alpha   90.00
_cell.angle_beta   90.00
_cell.angle_gamma   90.00
#
_symmetry.space_group_name_H-M   'P 1'
#
loop_
_entity.id
_entity.type
_entity.pdbx_description
1 polymer ?
#
loop_
_entity_poly.entity_id
_entity_poly.type
_entity_poly.pdbx_seq_one_letter_code
_entity_poly.pdbx_strand_id
1 'polypeptide(L)'
;MPSRQPIRTDEDFKARFRDFIEHVYHDWTFSDPIILPTLAPHTFAQSSLHVGRLIQDIPVRHGSVISNNRNKGAKAYLMIKRDEGDNTGFLWCDADGKALKKVYIKKARGMTVSKAKADLVETYNEVEDVNIMEHNKAMMVANARKAIVKCAENGLEAPTPEDLYKDHMMKMCVFADVSDPELN
;
A
#
# COMPACT_ATOMS: atom_id res chain seq x y z
N MET A 1 15.80 3.91 14.76
CA MET A 1 15.39 4.04 13.35
C MET A 1 16.65 4.23 12.51
N PRO A 2 16.95 3.36 11.53
CA PRO A 2 18.07 3.62 10.64
C PRO A 2 17.75 4.86 9.78
N SER A 3 18.71 5.77 9.75
CA SER A 3 18.62 7.11 9.17
C SER A 3 18.33 7.09 7.66
N ARG A 4 17.37 7.91 7.21
CA ARG A 4 17.10 8.22 5.78
C ARG A 4 18.27 8.94 5.08
N GLN A 5 19.37 9.23 5.78
CA GLN A 5 20.52 9.92 5.20
C GLN A 5 21.33 8.99 4.28
N PRO A 6 22.01 9.53 3.25
CA PRO A 6 22.95 8.77 2.44
C PRO A 6 24.04 8.16 3.33
N ILE A 7 24.57 6.99 2.94
CA ILE A 7 25.78 6.44 3.56
C ILE A 7 26.94 7.38 3.18
N ARG A 8 27.52 8.06 4.17
CA ARG A 8 28.55 9.08 3.95
C ARG A 8 29.93 8.61 4.41
N THR A 9 30.00 7.55 5.21
CA THR A 9 31.23 7.03 5.81
C THR A 9 31.22 5.50 5.91
N ASP A 10 32.41 4.89 6.02
CA ASP A 10 32.58 3.46 6.26
C ASP A 10 31.96 3.00 7.59
N GLU A 11 31.95 3.87 8.60
CA GLU A 11 31.34 3.56 9.91
C GLU A 11 29.82 3.46 9.82
N ASP A 12 29.18 4.37 9.06
CA ASP A 12 27.75 4.32 8.79
C ASP A 12 27.37 3.03 8.05
N PHE A 13 28.18 2.63 7.08
CA PHE A 13 27.98 1.38 6.34
C PHE A 13 28.04 0.18 7.28
N LYS A 14 29.10 0.06 8.10
CA LYS A 14 29.27 -1.06 9.04
C LYS A 14 28.13 -1.12 10.05
N ALA A 15 27.66 0.02 10.54
CA ALA A 15 26.54 0.07 11.47
C ALA A 15 25.24 -0.44 10.83
N ARG A 16 24.91 0.03 9.62
CA ARG A 16 23.72 -0.43 8.88
C ARG A 16 23.81 -1.90 8.49
N PHE A 17 25.01 -2.37 8.14
CA PHE A 17 25.22 -3.77 7.81
C PHE A 17 25.00 -4.67 9.02
N ARG A 18 25.50 -4.29 10.21
CA ARG A 18 25.21 -5.03 11.45
C ARG A 18 23.72 -5.08 11.76
N ASP A 19 23.04 -3.94 11.70
CA ASP A 19 21.59 -3.85 11.90
C ASP A 19 20.83 -4.77 10.93
N PHE A 20 21.23 -4.79 9.65
CA PHE A 20 20.66 -5.70 8.67
C PHE A 20 20.88 -7.18 9.03
N ILE A 21 22.11 -7.56 9.39
CA ILE A 21 22.42 -8.95 9.77
C ILE A 21 21.64 -9.38 11.03
N GLU A 22 21.50 -8.50 12.02
CA GLU A 22 20.67 -8.76 13.20
C GLU A 22 19.22 -9.07 12.80
N HIS A 23 18.62 -8.30 11.88
CA HIS A 23 17.28 -8.58 11.37
C HIS A 23 17.19 -9.89 10.57
N VAL A 24 18.26 -10.28 9.87
CA VAL A 24 18.28 -11.55 9.13
C VAL A 24 18.17 -12.74 10.08
N TYR A 25 18.89 -12.74 11.20
CA TYR A 25 18.88 -13.85 12.16
C TYR A 25 17.85 -13.70 13.29
N HIS A 26 17.14 -12.58 13.37
CA HIS A 26 16.09 -12.36 14.37
C HIS A 26 14.97 -13.39 14.24
N ASP A 27 14.76 -14.17 15.31
CA ASP A 27 13.75 -15.24 15.41
C ASP A 27 13.71 -16.19 14.21
N TRP A 28 14.87 -16.48 13.63
CA TRP A 28 14.99 -17.37 12.48
C TRP A 28 16.27 -18.20 12.53
N THR A 29 16.13 -19.47 12.19
CA THR A 29 17.20 -20.46 12.04
C THR A 29 17.09 -21.14 10.68
N PHE A 30 18.14 -21.87 10.29
CA PHE A 30 18.22 -22.56 9.00
C PHE A 30 17.11 -23.60 8.78
N SER A 31 16.51 -24.14 9.85
CA SER A 31 15.39 -25.08 9.77
C SER A 31 14.03 -24.41 9.59
N ASP A 32 13.93 -23.10 9.78
CA ASP A 32 12.66 -22.39 9.73
C ASP A 32 12.28 -22.05 8.29
N PRO A 33 10.99 -22.20 7.93
CA PRO A 33 10.51 -21.84 6.60
C PRO A 33 10.68 -20.34 6.35
N ILE A 34 11.14 -19.99 5.15
CA ILE A 34 11.26 -18.59 4.72
C ILE A 34 9.90 -18.14 4.18
N ILE A 35 9.17 -17.38 5.00
CA ILE A 35 7.89 -16.78 4.61
C ILE A 35 8.17 -15.53 3.78
N LEU A 36 7.57 -15.46 2.60
CA LEU A 36 7.71 -14.30 1.72
C LEU A 36 6.73 -13.20 2.15
N PRO A 37 7.24 -11.96 2.37
CA PRO A 37 6.39 -10.82 2.64
C PRO A 37 5.37 -10.58 1.53
N THR A 38 4.12 -10.34 1.91
CA THR A 38 3.08 -9.89 1.00
C THR A 38 2.81 -8.41 1.25
N LEU A 39 2.75 -7.60 0.19
CA LEU A 39 2.35 -6.20 0.32
C LEU A 39 0.88 -6.14 0.73
N ALA A 40 0.60 -5.54 1.89
CA ALA A 40 -0.77 -5.36 2.34
C ALA A 40 -1.49 -4.33 1.44
N PRO A 41 -2.75 -4.57 1.04
CA PRO A 41 -3.53 -3.57 0.34
C PRO A 41 -3.83 -2.38 1.27
N HIS A 42 -3.98 -1.19 0.69
CA HIS A 42 -4.49 -0.04 1.43
C HIS A 42 -5.85 -0.36 2.05
N THR A 43 -5.98 -0.07 3.34
CA THR A 43 -7.29 -0.11 4.00
C THR A 43 -8.18 1.03 3.50
N PHE A 44 -9.49 0.88 3.63
CA PHE A 44 -10.44 1.94 3.28
C PHE A 44 -10.14 3.27 3.99
N ALA A 45 -9.68 3.24 5.24
CA ALA A 45 -9.34 4.44 5.99
C ALA A 45 -8.09 5.15 5.45
N GLN A 46 -7.14 4.40 4.88
CA GLN A 46 -5.90 4.95 4.31
C GLN A 46 -6.12 5.49 2.88
N SER A 47 -7.13 4.98 2.17
CA SER A 47 -7.38 5.33 0.78
C SER A 47 -8.65 6.14 0.55
N SER A 48 -9.36 6.58 1.60
CA SER A 48 -10.61 7.34 1.45
C SER A 48 -10.73 8.53 2.39
N LEU A 49 -11.46 9.54 1.91
CA LEU A 49 -11.78 10.76 2.63
C LEU A 49 -13.30 10.97 2.69
N HIS A 50 -13.81 11.29 3.88
CA HIS A 50 -15.22 11.65 4.05
C HIS A 50 -15.51 13.03 3.43
N VAL A 51 -16.37 13.07 2.42
CA VAL A 51 -16.64 14.31 1.65
C VAL A 51 -18.02 14.92 1.89
N GLY A 52 -18.95 14.16 2.47
CA GLY A 52 -20.34 14.61 2.58
C GLY A 52 -21.34 13.50 2.90
N ARG A 53 -22.59 13.72 2.49
CA ARG A 53 -23.71 12.80 2.75
C ARG A 53 -24.58 12.63 1.53
N LEU A 54 -25.29 11.50 1.47
CA LEU A 54 -26.26 11.22 0.42
C LEU A 54 -27.51 12.11 0.55
N ILE A 55 -28.00 12.65 -0.55
CA ILE A 55 -29.21 13.50 -0.58
C ILE A 55 -30.51 12.70 -0.69
N GLN A 56 -30.42 11.45 -1.13
CA GLN A 56 -31.52 10.53 -1.33
C GLN A 56 -31.04 9.09 -1.19
N ASP A 57 -31.98 8.15 -1.12
CA ASP A 57 -31.67 6.73 -1.18
C ASP A 57 -31.12 6.36 -2.57
N ILE A 58 -30.08 5.55 -2.60
CA ILE A 58 -29.47 5.09 -3.84
C ILE A 58 -30.25 3.88 -4.35
N PRO A 59 -30.71 3.88 -5.61
CA PRO A 59 -31.42 2.73 -6.18
C PRO A 59 -30.58 1.45 -6.07
N VAL A 60 -31.12 0.46 -5.38
CA VAL A 60 -30.49 -0.86 -5.25
C VAL A 60 -30.90 -1.69 -6.46
N ARG A 61 -29.92 -2.31 -7.15
CA ARG A 61 -30.25 -3.25 -8.24
C ARG A 61 -31.02 -4.43 -7.67
N HIS A 62 -31.99 -4.93 -8.43
CA HIS A 62 -32.82 -6.06 -8.02
C HIS A 62 -31.94 -7.25 -7.60
N GLY A 63 -32.19 -7.83 -6.43
CA GLY A 63 -31.41 -8.94 -5.87
C GLY A 63 -30.12 -8.56 -5.14
N SER A 64 -29.79 -7.27 -5.03
CA SER A 64 -28.63 -6.82 -4.24
C SER A 64 -29.01 -6.61 -2.77
N VAL A 65 -28.06 -6.86 -1.87
CA VAL A 65 -28.22 -6.62 -0.43
C VAL A 65 -28.44 -5.13 -0.18
N ILE A 66 -29.52 -4.79 0.52
CA ILE A 66 -29.82 -3.42 0.96
C ILE A 66 -28.80 -3.05 2.05
N SER A 67 -28.02 -2.01 1.82
CA SER A 67 -27.06 -1.48 2.79
C SER A 67 -27.57 -0.16 3.36
N ASN A 68 -27.52 0.00 4.68
CA ASN A 68 -27.86 1.28 5.32
C ASN A 68 -26.91 2.43 4.89
N ASN A 69 -25.75 2.09 4.33
CA ASN A 69 -24.79 3.06 3.78
C ASN A 69 -25.27 3.68 2.45
N ARG A 70 -26.38 3.19 1.90
CA ARG A 70 -27.03 3.70 0.68
C ARG A 70 -28.27 4.54 0.95
N ASN A 71 -28.65 4.71 2.23
CA ASN A 71 -29.80 5.50 2.61
C ASN A 71 -29.49 7.01 2.59
N LYS A 72 -30.52 7.83 2.42
CA LYS A 72 -30.46 9.28 2.55
C LYS A 72 -29.80 9.66 3.87
N GLY A 73 -28.84 10.58 3.80
CA GLY A 73 -28.08 11.07 4.96
C GLY A 73 -26.88 10.21 5.35
N ALA A 74 -26.70 9.01 4.76
CA ALA A 74 -25.49 8.20 4.95
C ALA A 74 -24.24 8.94 4.45
N LYS A 75 -23.07 8.54 4.96
CA LYS A 75 -21.79 9.17 4.60
C LYS A 75 -21.37 8.79 3.19
N ALA A 76 -20.81 9.77 2.47
CA ALA A 76 -20.21 9.58 1.15
C ALA A 76 -18.72 9.93 1.21
N TYR A 77 -17.93 9.21 0.43
CA TYR A 77 -16.49 9.25 0.44
C TYR A 77 -15.94 9.47 -0.96
N LEU A 78 -14.74 10.03 -1.02
CA LEU A 78 -13.87 10.00 -2.19
C LEU A 78 -12.72 9.05 -1.86
N MET A 79 -12.44 8.10 -2.74
CA MET A 79 -11.42 7.07 -2.50
C MET A 79 -10.43 7.02 -3.66
N ILE A 80 -9.15 6.81 -3.38
CA ILE A 80 -8.16 6.44 -4.40
C ILE A 80 -8.28 4.93 -4.63
N LYS A 81 -8.49 4.54 -5.88
CA LYS A 81 -8.52 3.15 -6.31
C LYS A 81 -7.34 2.89 -7.24
N ARG A 82 -6.62 1.81 -6.98
CA ARG A 82 -5.56 1.26 -7.84
C ARG A 82 -6.13 0.07 -8.60
N ASP A 83 -5.89 -0.01 -9.91
CA ASP A 83 -6.22 -1.17 -10.73
C ASP A 83 -5.07 -2.19 -10.80
N GLU A 84 -5.28 -3.29 -11.54
CA GLU A 84 -4.27 -4.33 -11.71
C GLU A 84 -3.05 -3.88 -12.54
N GLY A 85 -3.20 -2.79 -13.30
CA GLY A 85 -2.15 -2.16 -14.10
C GLY A 85 -1.43 -1.04 -13.36
N ASP A 86 -1.61 -0.93 -12.04
CA ASP A 86 -1.03 0.11 -11.21
C ASP A 86 -1.44 1.54 -11.58
N ASN A 87 -2.60 1.70 -12.24
CA ASN A 87 -3.18 3.01 -12.48
C ASN A 87 -4.06 3.42 -11.30
N THR A 88 -3.93 4.67 -10.89
CA THR A 88 -4.71 5.28 -9.82
C THR A 88 -5.86 6.13 -10.37
N GLY A 89 -6.92 6.24 -9.59
CA GLY A 89 -8.07 7.07 -9.92
C GLY A 89 -8.96 7.35 -8.73
N PHE A 90 -9.79 8.38 -8.84
CA PHE A 90 -10.71 8.79 -7.78
C PHE A 90 -12.09 8.16 -7.98
N LEU A 91 -12.57 7.46 -6.96
CA LEU A 91 -13.88 6.85 -6.90
C LEU A 91 -14.76 7.55 -5.87
N TRP A 92 -15.89 8.12 -6.29
CA TRP A 92 -16.95 8.47 -5.35
C TRP A 92 -17.63 7.19 -4.85
N CYS A 93 -17.69 6.99 -3.54
CA CYS A 93 -18.17 5.74 -2.95
C CYS A 93 -18.91 5.92 -1.62
N ASP A 94 -19.67 4.89 -1.22
CA ASP A 94 -20.26 4.79 0.10
C ASP A 94 -19.24 4.27 1.13
N ALA A 95 -19.68 4.06 2.38
CA ALA A 95 -18.83 3.50 3.42
C ALA A 95 -18.43 2.02 3.20
N ASP A 96 -19.04 1.33 2.23
CA ASP A 96 -18.68 -0.03 1.84
C ASP A 96 -17.68 -0.04 0.66
N GLY A 97 -17.17 1.12 0.25
CA GLY A 97 -16.27 1.26 -0.91
C GLY A 97 -16.97 1.05 -2.26
N LYS A 98 -18.30 0.97 -2.28
CA LYS A 98 -19.06 0.75 -3.51
C LYS A 98 -19.33 2.08 -4.22
N ALA A 99 -19.25 2.07 -5.55
CA ALA A 99 -19.39 3.27 -6.38
C ALA A 99 -20.70 4.05 -6.17
N LEU A 100 -20.62 5.38 -6.23
CA LEU A 100 -21.73 6.33 -6.20
C LEU A 100 -21.59 7.35 -7.32
N LYS A 101 -22.70 7.83 -7.88
CA LYS A 101 -22.65 9.01 -8.74
C LYS A 101 -22.55 10.28 -7.89
N LYS A 102 -21.66 11.19 -8.29
CA LYS A 102 -21.42 12.48 -7.63
C LYS A 102 -22.69 13.31 -7.40
N VAL A 103 -23.67 13.21 -8.32
CA VAL A 103 -24.96 13.92 -8.24
C VAL A 103 -25.76 13.59 -6.97
N TYR A 104 -25.55 12.42 -6.37
CA TYR A 104 -26.25 12.01 -5.15
C TYR A 104 -25.59 12.51 -3.86
N ILE A 105 -24.48 13.25 -3.96
CA ILE A 105 -23.67 13.63 -2.81
C ILE A 105 -23.82 15.12 -2.53
N LYS A 106 -24.33 15.44 -1.34
CA LYS A 106 -24.21 16.78 -0.76
C LYS A 106 -22.90 16.86 0.01
N LYS A 107 -21.98 17.66 -0.53
CA LYS A 107 -20.65 17.91 0.06
C LYS A 107 -20.77 18.63 1.40
N ALA A 108 -19.82 18.38 2.29
CA ALA A 108 -19.69 19.11 3.55
C ALA A 108 -19.44 20.61 3.27
N ARG A 109 -19.87 21.48 4.19
CA ARG A 109 -19.68 22.93 4.06
C ARG A 109 -18.18 23.24 3.99
N GLY A 110 -17.77 24.04 3.01
CA GLY A 110 -16.36 24.42 2.82
C GLY A 110 -15.49 23.35 2.12
N MET A 111 -16.07 22.20 1.76
CA MET A 111 -15.36 21.14 1.03
C MET A 111 -15.41 21.39 -0.48
N THR A 112 -14.23 21.52 -1.11
CA THR A 112 -14.09 21.54 -2.58
C THR A 112 -13.53 20.20 -3.05
N VAL A 113 -13.78 19.85 -4.33
CA VAL A 113 -13.25 18.60 -4.89
C VAL A 113 -11.72 18.66 -4.97
N SER A 114 -11.17 19.80 -5.40
CA SER A 114 -9.72 19.99 -5.52
C SER A 114 -9.02 19.83 -4.18
N LYS A 115 -9.57 20.41 -3.10
CA LYS A 115 -9.02 20.22 -1.75
C LYS A 115 -9.13 18.77 -1.30
N ALA A 116 -10.28 18.14 -1.48
CA ALA A 116 -10.47 16.73 -1.12
C ALA A 116 -9.50 15.79 -1.85
N LYS A 117 -9.23 16.05 -3.14
CA LYS A 117 -8.24 15.29 -3.91
C LYS A 117 -6.82 15.50 -3.38
N ALA A 118 -6.42 16.75 -3.11
CA ALA A 118 -5.10 17.06 -2.59
C ALA A 118 -4.83 16.40 -1.23
N ASP A 119 -5.74 16.59 -0.27
CA ASP A 119 -5.63 16.00 1.08
C ASP A 119 -5.57 14.46 1.02
N LEU A 120 -6.34 13.85 0.11
CA LEU A 120 -6.39 12.40 -0.06
C LEU A 120 -5.12 11.85 -0.74
N VAL A 121 -4.58 12.55 -1.74
CA VAL A 121 -3.33 12.16 -2.42
C VAL A 121 -2.15 12.21 -1.46
N GLU A 122 -2.04 13.26 -0.64
CA GLU A 122 -0.99 13.40 0.37
C GLU A 122 -1.03 12.20 1.34
N THR A 123 -2.19 11.94 1.94
CA THR A 123 -2.37 10.84 2.89
C THR A 123 -2.06 9.47 2.25
N TYR A 124 -2.58 9.23 1.04
CA TYR A 124 -2.36 7.96 0.34
C TYR A 124 -0.89 7.75 -0.01
N ASN A 125 -0.22 8.78 -0.56
CA ASN A 125 1.19 8.67 -0.97
C ASN A 125 2.14 8.49 0.22
N GLU A 126 1.85 9.12 1.37
CA GLU A 126 2.61 8.87 2.61
C GLU A 126 2.51 7.41 3.06
N VAL A 127 1.30 6.84 3.01
CA VAL A 127 1.07 5.43 3.39
C VAL A 127 1.73 4.48 2.38
N GLU A 128 1.66 4.77 1.08
CA GLU A 128 2.32 3.98 0.04
C GLU A 128 3.85 3.95 0.24
N ASP A 129 4.47 5.10 0.54
CA ASP A 129 5.92 5.17 0.82
C ASP A 129 6.29 4.24 1.98
N VAL A 130 5.57 4.34 3.11
CA VAL A 130 5.83 3.49 4.29
C VAL A 130 5.63 2.01 3.97
N ASN A 131 4.50 1.64 3.35
CA ASN A 131 4.17 0.25 3.05
C ASN A 131 5.19 -0.40 2.11
N ILE A 132 5.61 0.32 1.06
CA ILE A 132 6.58 -0.18 0.08
C ILE A 132 7.96 -0.28 0.72
N MET A 133 8.37 0.71 1.51
CA MET A 133 9.65 0.65 2.23
C MET A 133 9.70 -0.53 3.20
N GLU A 134 8.64 -0.77 3.99
CA GLU A 134 8.58 -1.88 4.94
C GLU A 134 8.55 -3.23 4.22
N HIS A 135 7.75 -3.36 3.16
CA HIS A 135 7.71 -4.55 2.33
C HIS A 135 9.09 -4.86 1.73
N ASN A 136 9.75 -3.87 1.12
CA ASN A 136 11.06 -4.07 0.48
C ASN A 136 12.13 -4.45 1.51
N LYS A 137 12.12 -3.87 2.72
CA LYS A 137 13.01 -4.29 3.80
C LYS A 137 12.81 -5.75 4.20
N ALA A 138 11.55 -6.16 4.39
CA ALA A 138 11.24 -7.54 4.72
C ALA A 138 11.66 -8.49 3.58
N MET A 139 11.49 -8.07 2.32
CA MET A 139 11.93 -8.81 1.15
C MET A 139 13.45 -8.99 1.11
N MET A 140 14.23 -7.95 1.44
CA MET A 140 15.69 -8.04 1.54
C MET A 140 16.11 -9.08 2.59
N VAL A 141 15.44 -9.11 3.75
CA VAL A 141 15.69 -10.10 4.80
C VAL A 141 15.37 -11.51 4.30
N ALA A 142 14.21 -11.72 3.67
CA ALA A 142 13.82 -13.02 3.13
C ALA A 142 14.81 -13.52 2.06
N ASN A 143 15.26 -12.65 1.17
CA ASN A 143 16.24 -13.00 0.14
C ASN A 143 17.63 -13.32 0.73
N ALA A 144 18.05 -12.61 1.77
CA ALA A 144 19.29 -12.96 2.48
C ALA A 144 19.19 -14.33 3.17
N ARG A 145 18.06 -14.65 3.80
CA ARG A 145 17.81 -15.99 4.37
C ARG A 145 17.88 -17.07 3.30
N LYS A 146 17.30 -16.83 2.11
CA LYS A 146 17.40 -17.76 0.96
C LYS A 146 18.85 -17.96 0.54
N ALA A 147 19.62 -16.89 0.43
CA ALA A 147 21.04 -16.96 0.09
C ALA A 147 21.81 -17.80 1.11
N ILE A 148 21.56 -17.59 2.40
CA ILE A 148 22.19 -18.34 3.49
C ILE A 148 21.87 -19.84 3.41
N VAL A 149 20.59 -20.20 3.26
CA VAL A 149 20.17 -21.61 3.09
C VAL A 149 20.85 -22.21 1.85
N LYS A 150 20.89 -21.46 0.75
CA LYS A 150 21.48 -21.96 -0.50
C LYS A 150 22.99 -22.17 -0.40
N CYS A 151 23.71 -21.26 0.26
CA CYS A 151 25.12 -21.45 0.57
C CYS A 151 25.34 -22.68 1.46
N ALA A 152 24.46 -22.92 2.45
CA ALA A 152 24.56 -24.11 3.30
C ALA A 152 24.36 -25.42 2.52
N GLU A 153 23.49 -25.42 1.50
CA GLU A 153 23.25 -26.57 0.61
C GLU A 153 24.40 -26.79 -0.39
N ASN A 154 24.92 -25.72 -0.99
CA ASN A 154 25.87 -25.77 -2.12
C ASN A 154 27.35 -25.64 -1.69
N GLY A 155 27.63 -25.39 -0.40
CA GLY A 155 28.97 -25.16 0.09
C GLY A 155 29.52 -23.76 -0.28
N LEU A 156 30.64 -23.72 -1.00
CA LEU A 156 31.32 -22.46 -1.35
C LEU A 156 30.83 -21.83 -2.67
N GLU A 157 29.94 -22.50 -3.40
CA GLU A 157 29.36 -21.93 -4.61
C GLU A 157 28.34 -20.85 -4.25
N ALA A 158 28.59 -19.63 -4.71
CA ALA A 158 27.72 -18.50 -4.45
C ALA A 158 26.38 -18.68 -5.19
N PRO A 159 25.23 -18.39 -4.53
CA PRO A 159 23.92 -18.40 -5.18
C PRO A 159 23.88 -17.39 -6.33
N THR A 160 23.21 -17.77 -7.42
CA THR A 160 23.02 -16.88 -8.58
C THR A 160 21.98 -15.81 -8.27
N PRO A 161 21.99 -14.66 -8.96
CA PRO A 161 20.90 -13.69 -8.86
C PRO A 161 19.53 -14.30 -9.17
N GLU A 162 19.45 -15.24 -10.10
CA GLU A 162 18.24 -15.99 -10.41
C GLU A 162 17.75 -16.80 -9.20
N ASP A 163 18.64 -17.45 -8.44
CA ASP A 163 18.27 -18.19 -7.23
C ASP A 163 17.64 -17.29 -6.15
N LEU A 164 18.00 -16.00 -6.14
CA LEU A 164 17.61 -15.05 -5.11
C LEU A 164 16.42 -14.17 -5.51
N TYR A 165 16.33 -13.79 -6.78
CA TYR A 165 15.45 -12.70 -7.23
C TYR A 165 14.45 -13.09 -8.33
N LYS A 166 14.55 -14.29 -8.92
CA LYS A 166 13.77 -14.71 -10.12
C LYS A 166 12.27 -14.44 -10.06
N ASP A 167 11.68 -14.47 -8.86
CA ASP A 167 10.23 -14.33 -8.67
C ASP A 167 9.84 -13.11 -7.80
N HIS A 168 10.79 -12.32 -7.28
CA HIS A 168 10.51 -11.39 -6.17
C HIS A 168 11.33 -10.10 -6.19
N MET A 169 11.02 -9.23 -7.15
CA MET A 169 11.62 -7.90 -7.26
C MET A 169 11.10 -6.96 -6.17
N MET A 170 11.96 -6.04 -5.72
CA MET A 170 11.55 -4.91 -4.90
C MET A 170 10.45 -4.12 -5.64
N LYS A 171 9.43 -3.70 -4.90
CA LYS A 171 8.33 -2.92 -5.44
C LYS A 171 8.67 -1.45 -5.47
N MET A 172 8.09 -0.75 -6.44
CA MET A 172 8.12 0.70 -6.52
C MET A 172 6.83 1.28 -5.94
N CYS A 173 6.92 2.49 -5.39
CA CYS A 173 5.73 3.22 -4.99
C CYS A 173 4.87 3.54 -6.20
N VAL A 174 3.56 3.34 -6.06
CA VAL A 174 2.55 3.78 -7.02
C VAL A 174 1.80 4.94 -6.41
N PHE A 175 2.30 6.13 -6.70
CA PHE A 175 1.73 7.37 -6.20
C PHE A 175 0.52 7.79 -7.03
N ALA A 176 -0.49 8.28 -6.35
CA ALA A 176 -1.60 8.99 -6.98
C ALA A 176 -1.24 10.44 -7.26
N ASP A 177 -1.89 11.02 -8.26
CA ASP A 177 -1.79 12.43 -8.61
C ASP A 177 -3.15 13.14 -8.51
N VAL A 178 -3.12 14.43 -8.17
CA VAL A 178 -4.34 15.25 -8.10
C VAL A 178 -5.09 15.35 -9.44
N SER A 179 -4.37 15.14 -10.55
CA SER A 179 -4.90 15.11 -11.92
C SER A 179 -5.47 13.76 -12.32
N ASP A 180 -5.34 12.73 -11.49
CA ASP A 180 -5.90 11.40 -11.79
C ASP A 180 -7.42 11.47 -12.06
N PRO A 181 -7.91 10.61 -12.97
CA PRO A 181 -9.29 10.68 -13.43
C PRO A 181 -10.29 10.36 -12.32
N GLU A 182 -11.50 10.93 -12.42
CA GLU A 182 -12.66 10.40 -11.69
C GLU A 182 -13.19 9.17 -12.45
N LEU A 183 -13.41 8.06 -11.74
CA LEU A 183 -13.75 6.76 -12.34
C LEU A 183 -15.26 6.58 -12.59
N ASN A 184 -16.12 7.49 -12.10
CA ASN A 184 -17.58 7.34 -12.13
C ASN A 184 -18.39 8.64 -12.18
#